data_AF-A0A178X834-F1
#
_entry.id   AF-A0A178X834-F1
#
_cell.length_a   1.000
_cell.length_b   1.000
_cell.length_c   1.000
_cell.angle_alpha   90.00
_cell.angle_beta   90.00
_cell.angle_gamma   90.00
#
_symmetry.space_group_name_H-M   'P 1'
#
loop_
_entity.id
_entity.type
_entity.pdbx_description
1 polymer ?
#
loop_
_entity_poly.entity_id
_entity_poly.type
_entity_poly.pdbx_seq_one_letter_code
_entity_poly.pdbx_strand_id
1 'polypeptide(L)'
;MTVGMGKRINEGRGGVGIVVDIFRCYAERGPDPPLPIRGGSAVLRKEPIGALLGVLPGNFPCCQVVRFVAPILVLGNMILLKHASICPRSTLTTEKIPPGAGVAGDAYVNTFASGRQFRWFSLIRAFKAFP
;
A
#
# COMPACT_ATOMS: atom_id res chain seq x y z
N MET A 1 -4.56 2.84 -15.96
CA MET A 1 -5.93 2.75 -15.42
C MET A 1 -6.99 2.63 -16.52
N THR A 2 -7.08 3.57 -17.48
CA THR A 2 -8.05 3.50 -18.58
C THR A 2 -7.94 2.24 -19.44
N VAL A 3 -6.76 1.96 -20.01
CA VAL A 3 -6.56 0.78 -20.88
C VAL A 3 -6.76 -0.56 -20.15
N GLY A 4 -6.37 -0.65 -18.88
CA GLY A 4 -6.43 -1.93 -18.15
C GLY A 4 -7.81 -2.26 -17.57
N MET A 5 -8.70 -1.28 -17.40
CA MET A 5 -9.89 -1.43 -16.54
C MET A 5 -11.11 -0.67 -17.04
N GLY A 6 -10.99 0.09 -18.13
CA GLY A 6 -12.09 0.87 -18.70
C GLY A 6 -12.45 2.17 -17.96
N LYS A 7 -11.64 2.64 -16.99
CA LYS A 7 -11.93 3.92 -16.32
C LYS A 7 -11.87 5.10 -17.29
N ARG A 8 -12.77 6.07 -17.10
CA ARG A 8 -12.72 7.35 -17.83
C ARG A 8 -11.38 8.02 -17.61
N ILE A 9 -10.83 8.68 -18.64
CA ILE A 9 -9.50 9.32 -18.57
C ILE A 9 -9.44 10.32 -17.41
N ASN A 10 -10.51 11.10 -17.21
CA ASN A 10 -10.60 12.07 -16.11
C ASN A 10 -10.58 11.40 -14.72
N GLU A 11 -11.25 10.25 -14.56
CA GLU A 11 -11.17 9.46 -13.31
C GLU A 11 -9.77 8.87 -13.11
N GLY A 12 -9.11 8.45 -14.20
CA GLY A 12 -7.73 8.01 -14.18
C GLY A 12 -6.78 9.12 -13.69
N ARG A 13 -6.95 10.35 -14.22
CA ARG A 13 -6.16 11.53 -13.81
C ARG A 13 -6.43 11.90 -12.35
N GLY A 14 -7.69 11.94 -11.92
CA GLY A 14 -8.04 12.19 -10.53
C GLY A 14 -7.44 11.15 -9.58
N GLY A 15 -7.39 9.88 -9.99
CA GLY A 15 -6.72 8.82 -9.25
C GLY A 15 -5.21 9.05 -9.08
N VAL A 16 -4.54 9.64 -10.08
CA VAL A 16 -3.12 10.02 -9.96
C VAL A 16 -2.94 11.18 -8.97
N GLY A 17 -3.85 12.16 -8.96
CA GLY A 17 -3.83 13.24 -7.95
C GLY A 17 -3.86 12.68 -6.52
N ILE A 18 -4.79 11.75 -6.25
CA ILE A 18 -4.90 11.08 -4.95
C ILE A 18 -3.60 10.33 -4.58
N VAL A 19 -2.94 9.70 -5.56
CA VAL A 19 -1.65 9.03 -5.33
C VAL A 19 -0.59 10.02 -4.86
N VAL A 20 -0.49 11.17 -5.52
CA VAL A 20 0.45 12.24 -5.15
C VAL A 20 0.16 12.77 -3.75
N ASP A 21 -1.11 13.03 -3.44
CA ASP A 21 -1.52 13.57 -2.15
C ASP A 21 -1.20 12.61 -1.00
N ILE A 22 -1.37 11.30 -1.20
CA ILE A 22 -1.01 10.30 -0.18
C ILE A 22 0.49 10.31 0.09
N PHE A 23 1.32 10.29 -0.95
CA PHE A 23 2.76 10.30 -0.76
C PHE A 23 3.23 11.59 -0.08
N ARG A 24 2.69 12.75 -0.46
CA ARG A 24 2.98 14.03 0.21
C ARG A 24 2.61 13.99 1.69
N CYS A 25 1.39 13.53 1.99
CA CYS A 25 0.90 13.42 3.37
C CYS A 25 1.83 12.59 4.26
N TYR A 26 2.40 11.50 3.75
CA TYR A 26 3.32 10.67 4.52
C TYR A 26 4.78 11.16 4.48
N ALA A 27 5.21 11.85 3.43
CA ALA A 27 6.55 12.43 3.34
C ALA A 27 6.74 13.60 4.32
N GLU A 28 5.68 14.38 4.56
CA GLU A 28 5.69 15.51 5.48
C GLU A 28 5.46 15.09 6.95
N ARG A 29 5.19 13.80 7.20
CA ARG A 29 4.84 13.32 8.53
C ARG A 29 6.09 13.08 9.39
N GLY A 30 6.32 13.97 10.36
CA GLY A 30 7.32 13.80 11.41
C GLY A 30 6.90 12.82 12.52
N PRO A 31 7.79 12.55 13.50
CA PRO A 31 7.46 11.80 14.70
C PRO A 31 6.31 12.47 15.48
N ASP A 32 5.48 11.67 16.15
CA ASP A 32 4.39 12.24 16.96
C ASP A 32 4.99 13.04 18.14
N PRO A 33 4.35 14.16 18.52
CA PRO A 33 4.78 14.94 19.67
C PRO A 33 4.57 14.16 20.98
N PRO A 34 5.30 14.50 22.06
CA PRO A 34 5.07 13.91 23.38
C PRO A 34 3.64 14.12 23.86
N LEU A 35 3.09 13.09 24.52
CA LEU A 35 1.76 13.08 25.10
C LEU A 35 1.84 13.53 26.57
N PRO A 36 0.98 14.47 27.02
CA PRO A 36 0.93 14.84 28.42
C PRO A 36 0.33 13.70 29.25
N ILE A 37 0.97 13.36 30.36
CA ILE A 37 0.46 12.40 31.36
C ILE A 37 0.51 13.03 32.75
N ARG A 38 -0.27 12.52 33.70
CA ARG A 38 -0.24 13.03 35.07
C ARG A 38 1.14 12.78 35.68
N GLY A 39 1.90 13.86 35.92
CA GLY A 39 3.25 13.79 36.48
C GLY A 39 4.39 13.65 35.47
N GLY A 40 4.16 13.81 34.16
CA GLY A 40 5.25 13.78 33.18
C GLY A 40 4.81 13.84 31.72
N SER A 41 5.68 13.40 30.81
CA SER A 41 5.40 13.26 29.38
C SER A 41 5.72 11.85 28.90
N ALA A 42 4.86 11.28 28.05
CA ALA A 42 5.09 10.01 27.38
C ALA A 42 5.43 10.23 25.90
N VAL A 43 6.17 9.32 25.28
CA VAL A 43 6.46 9.34 23.84
C VAL A 43 5.92 8.08 23.20
N LEU A 44 5.16 8.23 22.11
CA LEU A 44 4.75 7.10 21.28
C LEU A 44 5.82 6.82 20.22
N ARG A 45 6.36 5.61 20.19
CA ARG A 45 7.25 5.13 19.13
C ARG A 45 6.52 4.08 18.30
N LYS A 46 6.56 4.25 16.99
CA LYS A 46 6.03 3.28 16.01
C LYS A 46 7.23 2.63 15.35
N GLU A 47 7.39 1.33 15.56
CA GLU A 47 8.50 0.56 15.03
C GLU A 47 8.02 -0.36 13.89
N PRO A 48 8.90 -0.67 12.92
CA PRO A 48 8.59 -1.66 11.90
C PRO A 48 8.40 -3.04 12.52
N ILE A 49 7.45 -3.79 11.99
CA ILE A 49 7.15 -5.17 12.38
C ILE A 49 7.73 -6.19 11.38
N GLY A 50 8.27 -5.73 10.25
CA GLY A 50 9.00 -6.56 9.28
C GLY A 50 8.36 -6.56 7.89
N ALA A 51 8.25 -7.74 7.27
CA ALA A 51 7.70 -7.89 5.93
C ALA A 51 6.17 -8.09 5.96
N LEU A 52 5.45 -7.35 5.13
CA LEU A 52 3.99 -7.39 5.04
C LEU A 52 3.52 -7.79 3.63
N LEU A 53 2.53 -8.68 3.59
CA LEU A 53 1.88 -9.10 2.35
C LEU A 53 0.59 -8.30 2.11
N GLY A 54 0.55 -7.53 1.03
CA GLY A 54 -0.64 -6.80 0.58
C GLY A 54 -1.37 -7.53 -0.54
N VAL A 55 -2.63 -7.94 -0.32
CA VAL A 55 -3.52 -8.48 -1.36
C VAL A 55 -4.56 -7.43 -1.71
N LEU A 56 -4.45 -6.83 -2.90
CA LEU A 56 -5.23 -5.65 -3.24
C LEU A 56 -6.21 -5.86 -4.41
N PRO A 57 -7.43 -5.27 -4.32
CA PRO A 57 -8.43 -5.34 -5.37
C PRO A 57 -8.08 -4.45 -6.58
N GLY A 58 -8.83 -4.62 -7.67
CA GLY A 58 -8.53 -3.99 -8.95
C GLY A 58 -9.33 -2.73 -9.29
N ASN A 59 -10.22 -2.27 -8.42
CA ASN A 59 -11.14 -1.17 -8.75
C ASN A 59 -10.46 0.21 -8.74
N PHE A 60 -9.41 0.43 -7.95
CA PHE A 60 -8.60 1.66 -7.96
C PHE A 60 -7.11 1.31 -7.83
N PRO A 61 -6.48 0.78 -8.89
CA PRO A 61 -5.21 0.07 -8.78
C PRO A 61 -4.11 0.92 -8.15
N CYS A 62 -3.85 2.11 -8.70
CA CYS A 62 -2.75 2.94 -8.24
C CYS A 62 -3.06 3.51 -6.84
N CYS A 63 -4.29 4.01 -6.62
CA CYS A 63 -4.67 4.60 -5.35
C CYS A 63 -4.67 3.58 -4.20
N GLN A 64 -5.19 2.37 -4.43
CA GLN A 64 -5.25 1.33 -3.40
C GLN A 64 -3.88 0.80 -3.04
N VAL A 65 -3.01 0.62 -4.03
CA VAL A 65 -1.62 0.23 -3.77
C VAL A 65 -0.92 1.28 -2.93
N VAL A 66 -0.99 2.55 -3.32
CA VAL A 66 -0.26 3.62 -2.62
C VAL A 66 -0.79 3.85 -1.20
N ARG A 67 -2.10 3.70 -0.96
CA ARG A 67 -2.68 3.75 0.40
C ARG A 67 -2.10 2.70 1.34
N PHE A 68 -1.74 1.54 0.82
CA PHE A 68 -1.10 0.48 1.59
C PHE A 68 0.42 0.71 1.68
N VAL A 69 1.05 1.02 0.55
CA VAL A 69 2.51 1.10 0.43
C VAL A 69 3.11 2.28 1.19
N ALA A 70 2.53 3.47 1.07
CA ALA A 70 3.09 4.69 1.66
C ALA A 70 3.32 4.60 3.19
N PRO A 71 2.32 4.27 4.03
CA PRO A 71 2.54 4.15 5.48
C PRO A 71 3.52 3.04 5.86
N ILE A 72 3.52 1.93 5.11
CA ILE A 72 4.34 0.77 5.41
C ILE A 72 5.81 1.06 5.15
N LEU A 73 6.13 1.65 4.00
CA LEU A 73 7.50 2.06 3.66
C LEU A 73 8.02 3.15 4.60
N VAL A 74 7.18 4.13 4.95
CA VAL A 74 7.57 5.22 5.88
C VAL A 74 7.89 4.68 7.28
N LEU A 75 7.20 3.63 7.73
CA LEU A 75 7.52 2.94 8.98
C LEU A 75 8.76 2.03 8.89
N GLY A 76 9.36 1.84 7.71
CA GLY A 76 10.54 1.00 7.50
C GLY A 76 10.23 -0.49 7.33
N ASN A 77 9.00 -0.84 6.96
CA ASN A 77 8.62 -2.23 6.68
C ASN A 77 8.88 -2.59 5.21
N MET A 78 9.04 -3.89 4.95
CA MET A 78 9.13 -4.44 3.59
C MET A 78 7.75 -4.88 3.09
N ILE A 79 7.56 -4.88 1.76
CA ILE A 79 6.28 -5.19 1.13
C ILE A 79 6.43 -6.30 0.12
N LEU A 80 5.60 -7.33 0.26
CA LEU A 80 5.25 -8.25 -0.81
C LEU A 80 3.84 -7.91 -1.30
N LEU A 81 3.66 -7.57 -2.57
CA LEU A 81 2.37 -7.17 -3.11
C LEU A 81 1.82 -8.19 -4.09
N LYS A 82 0.58 -8.62 -3.89
CA LYS A 82 -0.22 -9.37 -4.87
C LYS A 82 -1.43 -8.54 -5.28
N HIS A 83 -1.38 -8.02 -6.50
CA HIS A 83 -2.49 -7.25 -7.06
C HIS A 83 -3.54 -8.16 -7.73
N ALA A 84 -4.75 -7.66 -7.90
CA ALA A 84 -5.76 -8.26 -8.78
C ALA A 84 -5.21 -8.51 -10.20
N SER A 85 -5.51 -9.69 -10.75
CA SER A 85 -4.98 -10.20 -12.02
C SER A 85 -5.41 -9.40 -13.26
N ILE A 86 -6.48 -8.62 -13.17
CA ILE A 86 -6.98 -7.76 -14.26
C ILE A 86 -6.14 -6.47 -14.41
N CYS A 87 -5.19 -6.20 -13.50
CA CYS A 87 -4.50 -4.92 -13.40
C CYS A 87 -3.00 -4.91 -13.77
N PRO A 88 -2.44 -5.86 -14.53
CA PRO A 88 -1.00 -6.13 -14.53
C PRO A 88 -0.17 -4.92 -14.97
N ARG A 89 -0.67 -4.17 -15.97
CA ARG A 89 -0.01 -2.95 -16.45
C ARG A 89 0.07 -1.85 -15.39
N SER A 90 -0.98 -1.69 -14.57
CA SER A 90 -0.97 -0.67 -13.51
C SER A 90 -0.04 -1.11 -12.38
N THR A 91 -0.01 -2.41 -12.08
CA THR A 91 0.90 -3.00 -11.09
C THR A 91 2.36 -2.76 -11.46
N LEU A 92 2.77 -3.07 -12.70
CA LEU A 92 4.13 -2.81 -13.19
C LEU A 92 4.51 -1.33 -13.18
N THR A 93 3.55 -0.43 -13.41
CA THR A 93 3.80 1.02 -13.30
C THR A 93 4.07 1.42 -11.85
N THR A 94 3.26 0.93 -10.91
CA THR A 94 3.42 1.27 -9.49
C THR A 94 4.68 0.65 -8.88
N GLU A 95 5.11 -0.52 -9.36
CA GLU A 95 6.37 -1.17 -8.97
C GLU A 95 7.62 -0.33 -9.26
N LYS A 96 7.58 0.55 -10.26
CA LYS A 96 8.70 1.43 -10.60
C LYS A 96 8.82 2.64 -9.68
N ILE A 97 7.78 2.97 -8.90
CA ILE A 97 7.74 4.18 -8.08
C ILE A 97 8.76 4.12 -6.93
N PRO A 98 8.79 3.08 -6.08
CA PRO A 98 9.75 3.02 -4.96
C PRO A 98 11.22 3.13 -5.38
N PRO A 99 11.75 2.33 -6.34
CA PRO A 99 13.15 2.44 -6.72
C PRO A 99 13.46 3.79 -7.39
N GLY A 100 12.51 4.36 -8.15
CA GLY A 100 12.64 5.71 -8.70
C GLY A 100 12.68 6.83 -7.64
N ALA A 101 12.22 6.56 -6.43
CA ALA A 101 12.25 7.46 -5.28
C ALA A 101 13.42 7.19 -4.32
N GLY A 102 14.36 6.29 -4.68
CA GLY A 102 15.51 5.95 -3.84
C GLY A 102 15.22 4.93 -2.72
N VAL A 103 14.05 4.30 -2.73
CA VAL A 103 13.73 3.19 -1.83
C VAL A 103 14.52 1.95 -2.26
N ALA A 104 15.04 1.18 -1.30
CA ALA A 104 15.74 -0.08 -1.58
C ALA A 104 14.85 -1.03 -2.42
N GLY A 105 15.43 -1.64 -3.45
CA GLY A 105 14.67 -2.41 -4.45
C GLY A 105 13.96 -3.65 -3.90
N ASP A 106 14.43 -4.18 -2.78
CA ASP A 106 13.85 -5.31 -2.04
C ASP A 106 12.77 -4.90 -1.03
N ALA A 107 12.66 -3.60 -0.70
CA ALA A 107 11.63 -3.11 0.22
C ALA A 107 10.21 -3.16 -0.38
N TYR A 108 10.10 -3.26 -1.71
CA TYR A 108 8.83 -3.47 -2.40
C TYR A 108 9.01 -4.51 -3.52
N VAL A 109 8.34 -5.65 -3.37
CA VAL A 109 8.35 -6.73 -4.36
C VAL A 109 6.93 -6.99 -4.83
N ASN A 110 6.70 -6.80 -6.13
CA ASN A 110 5.45 -7.18 -6.76
C ASN A 110 5.45 -8.69 -7.11
N THR A 111 4.31 -9.35 -6.94
CA THR A 111 4.14 -10.77 -7.22
C THR A 111 2.93 -11.04 -8.09
N PHE A 112 3.15 -11.72 -9.22
CA PHE A 112 2.10 -12.30 -10.05
C PHE A 112 1.73 -13.70 -9.57
N ALA A 113 1.25 -13.78 -8.33
CA ALA A 113 0.90 -15.04 -7.71
C ALA A 113 -0.62 -15.32 -7.80
N SER A 114 -0.96 -16.55 -8.18
CA SER A 114 -2.34 -17.06 -8.25
C SER A 114 -3.01 -17.08 -6.88
N GLY A 115 -4.36 -17.14 -6.84
CA GLY A 115 -5.09 -17.30 -5.57
C GLY A 115 -4.67 -18.55 -4.78
N ARG A 116 -4.35 -19.64 -5.48
CA ARG A 116 -3.94 -20.92 -4.87
C ARG A 116 -2.60 -20.86 -4.13
N GLN A 117 -1.71 -19.95 -4.53
CA GLN A 117 -0.44 -19.72 -3.84
C GLN A 117 -0.63 -19.05 -2.46
N PHE A 118 -1.83 -18.49 -2.18
CA PHE A 118 -2.19 -17.88 -0.90
C PHE A 118 -3.32 -18.65 -0.20
N ARG A 119 -3.18 -19.98 -0.10
CA ARG A 119 -4.20 -20.88 0.47
C ARG A 119 -4.70 -20.48 1.86
N TRP A 120 -3.84 -19.91 2.71
CA TRP A 120 -4.21 -19.44 4.05
C TRP A 120 -5.15 -18.22 4.05
N PHE A 121 -5.26 -17.48 2.94
CA PHE A 121 -6.15 -16.32 2.82
C PHE A 121 -7.63 -16.72 2.61
N SER A 122 -7.90 -17.91 2.06
CA SER A 122 -9.27 -18.44 1.92
C SER A 122 -9.93 -18.68 3.28
N LEU A 123 -9.15 -18.96 4.34
CA LEU A 123 -9.63 -19.08 5.71
C LEU A 123 -10.05 -17.72 6.31
N ILE A 124 -9.33 -16.64 5.99
CA ILE A 124 -9.67 -15.28 6.48
C ILE A 124 -10.95 -14.75 5.81
N ARG A 125 -11.21 -15.14 4.54
CA ARG A 125 -12.50 -14.85 3.89
C ARG A 125 -13.69 -15.51 4.58
N ALA A 126 -13.51 -16.70 5.17
CA ALA A 126 -14.58 -17.38 5.92
C ALA A 126 -14.96 -16.63 7.21
N PHE A 127 -14.05 -15.85 7.81
CA PHE A 127 -14.35 -15.02 8.97
C PHE A 127 -15.15 -13.75 8.66
N LYS A 128 -15.24 -13.35 7.40
CA LYS A 128 -16.03 -12.18 6.96
C LYS A 128 -17.48 -12.53 6.58
N ALA A 129 -17.93 -13.73 6.92
CA ALA A 129 -19.27 -14.27 6.68
C ALA A 129 -19.98 -14.67 7.99
N PHE A 130 -19.84 -13.85 9.04
CA PHE A 130 -20.80 -13.84 10.15
C PHE A 130 -21.68 -12.57 10.02
N PRO A 131 -23.01 -12.71 10.22
CA PRO A 131 -24.01 -11.67 9.93
C PRO A 131 -23.82 -10.39 10.74
#